data_AF-A0A645A8J1-F1
#
_entry.id   AF-A0A645A8J1-F1
#
_cell.length_a   1.000
_cell.length_b   1.000
_cell.length_c   1.000
_cell.angle_alpha   90.00
_cell.angle_beta   90.00
_cell.angle_gamma   90.00
#
_symmetry.space_group_name_H-M   'P 1'
#
loop_
_entity.id
_entity.type
_entity.pdbx_description
1 polymer ?
#
loop_
_entity_poly.entity_id
_entity_poly.type
_entity_poly.pdbx_seq_one_letter_code
_entity_poly.pdbx_strand_id
1 'polypeptide(L)' 'MLPLIDNCKFKPCTHTHEPGCAVKEAVENGKISEERYYSYLSMLEEDGGKYR' A
#
# COMPACT_ATOMS: atom_id res chain seq x y z
N MET A 1 9.21 -10.77 1.87
CA MET A 1 10.02 -9.67 1.30
C MET A 1 9.31 -9.18 0.04
N LEU A 2 8.53 -8.10 0.14
CA LEU A 2 7.85 -7.48 -1.01
C LEU A 2 8.70 -6.28 -1.47
N PRO A 3 9.39 -6.37 -2.63
CA PRO A 3 10.39 -5.39 -3.07
C PRO A 3 9.81 -4.02 -3.47
N LEU A 4 8.49 -3.83 -3.43
CA LEU A 4 7.85 -2.58 -3.81
C LEU A 4 7.81 -1.53 -2.69
N ILE A 5 7.94 -1.95 -1.43
CA ILE A 5 7.86 -1.04 -0.28
C ILE A 5 9.01 -0.01 -0.30
N ASP A 6 10.20 -0.43 -0.77
CA ASP A 6 11.38 0.44 -0.84
C ASP A 6 11.36 1.43 -2.02
N ASN A 7 10.50 1.17 -3.02
CA ASN A 7 10.36 2.00 -4.23
C ASN A 7 9.31 3.11 -4.10
N CYS A 8 8.74 3.30 -2.91
CA CYS A 8 7.80 4.40 -2.71
C CYS A 8 8.52 5.76 -2.74
N LYS A 9 7.97 6.68 -3.54
CA LYS A 9 8.57 7.99 -3.77
C LYS A 9 8.59 8.86 -2.51
N PHE A 10 7.69 8.60 -1.57
CA PHE A 10 7.56 9.30 -0.29
C PHE A 10 7.91 8.34 0.86
N LYS A 11 8.60 8.83 1.89
CA LYS A 11 8.85 8.11 3.15
C LYS A 11 8.42 9.05 4.30
N PRO A 12 7.41 8.71 5.14
CA PRO A 12 6.72 7.42 5.30
C PRO A 12 5.53 7.24 4.35
N CYS A 13 5.63 6.34 3.36
CA CYS A 13 4.47 6.02 2.53
C CYS A 13 3.50 5.12 3.31
N THR A 14 2.27 5.58 3.48
CA THR A 14 1.16 4.79 4.05
C THR A 14 0.49 3.90 3.01
N HIS A 15 0.93 3.99 1.75
CA HIS A 15 0.40 3.25 0.61
C HIS A 15 -1.12 3.40 0.39
N THR A 16 -1.75 4.41 1.00
CA THR A 16 -3.21 4.61 0.97
C THR A 16 -3.64 5.68 -0.04
N HIS A 17 -3.13 6.90 0.12
CA HIS A 17 -3.57 8.08 -0.65
C HIS A 17 -2.44 8.89 -1.28
N GLU A 18 -1.18 8.48 -1.14
CA GLU A 18 -0.06 9.27 -1.66
C GLU A 18 0.12 9.13 -3.18
N PRO A 19 0.35 10.25 -3.89
CA PRO A 19 0.68 10.23 -5.31
C PRO A 19 2.10 9.64 -5.50
N GLY A 20 2.28 8.64 -6.36
CA GLY A 20 3.59 8.00 -6.60
C GLY A 20 3.95 6.87 -5.62
N CYS A 21 2.94 6.21 -5.04
CA CYS A 21 3.12 4.95 -4.34
C CYS A 21 3.36 3.80 -5.34
N ALA A 22 4.51 3.13 -5.24
CA ALA A 22 4.85 1.99 -6.10
C ALA A 22 3.84 0.83 -5.98
N VAL A 23 3.16 0.69 -4.83
CA VAL A 23 2.11 -0.32 -4.63
C VAL A 23 0.88 0.03 -5.48
N LYS A 24 0.43 1.28 -5.47
CA LYS A 24 -0.72 1.72 -6.26
C LYS A 24 -0.43 1.61 -7.76
N GLU A 25 0.78 2.02 -8.18
CA GLU A 25 1.21 1.88 -9.56
C GLU A 25 1.28 0.40 -9.99
N ALA A 26 1.69 -0.50 -9.10
CA ALA A 26 1.67 -1.93 -9.35
C ALA A 26 0.26 -2.54 -9.40
N VAL A 27 -0.70 -1.99 -8.66
CA VAL A 27 -2.12 -2.35 -8.76
C VAL A 27 -2.68 -1.90 -10.11
N GLU A 28 -2.42 -0.65 -10.51
CA GLU A 28 -2.84 -0.08 -11.80
C GLU A 28 -2.21 -0.83 -13.00
N ASN A 29 -0.96 -1.29 -12.86
CA ASN A 29 -0.28 -2.12 -13.86
C ASN A 29 -0.69 -3.60 -13.81
N GLY A 30 -1.59 -4.01 -12.91
CA GLY A 30 -2.02 -5.41 -12.75
C GLY A 30 -0.96 -6.35 -12.17
N LYS A 31 0.15 -5.82 -11.64
CA LYS A 31 1.18 -6.61 -10.92
C LYS A 31 0.70 -7.05 -9.54
N ILE A 32 -0.22 -6.29 -8.93
CA ILE A 32 -0.89 -6.62 -7.68
C ILE A 32 -2.39 -6.67 -7.96
N SER A 33 -3.04 -7.73 -7.52
CA SER A 33 -4.50 -7.82 -7.59
C SER A 33 -5.13 -6.76 -6.70
N GLU A 34 -6.13 -6.04 -7.23
CA GLU A 34 -6.90 -5.05 -6.49
C GLU A 34 -7.45 -5.62 -5.18
N GLU A 35 -7.92 -6.87 -5.18
CA GLU A 35 -8.41 -7.56 -3.97
C GLU A 35 -7.36 -7.61 -2.85
N ARG A 36 -6.09 -7.90 -3.17
CA ARG A 36 -5.00 -7.88 -2.19
C ARG A 36 -4.74 -6.47 -1.68
N TYR A 37 -4.81 -5.48 -2.56
CA TYR A 37 -4.63 -4.07 -2.18
C TYR A 37 -5.75 -3.58 -1.28
N TYR A 38 -7.01 -3.89 -1.61
CA TYR A 38 -8.17 -3.58 -0.77
C TYR A 38 -8.11 -4.30 0.57
N SER A 39 -7.76 -5.59 0.60
CA SER A 39 -7.58 -6.32 1.87
C SER A 39 -6.49 -5.70 2.74
N TYR A 40 -5.37 -5.29 2.13
CA TYR A 40 -4.31 -4.57 2.83
C TYR A 40 -4.77 -3.21 3.35
N LEU A 41 -5.52 -2.44 2.55
CA LEU A 41 -6.11 -1.16 2.96
C LEU A 41 -7.07 -1.34 4.14
N SER A 42 -7.98 -2.32 4.07
CA SER A 42 -8.90 -2.64 5.17
C SER A 42 -8.14 -2.99 6.44
N MET A 43 -7.12 -3.85 6.34
CA MET A 43 -6.25 -4.16 7.47
C MET A 43 -5.53 -2.92 8.03
N LEU A 44 -5.07 -2.00 7.17
CA LEU A 44 -4.39 -0.77 7.59
C LEU A 44 -5.33 0.25 8.25
N GLU A 45 -6.54 0.41 7.71
CA GLU A 45 -7.59 1.22 8.31
C GLU A 45 -8.01 0.65 9.67
N GLU A 46 -8.03 -0.68 9.81
CA GLU A 46 -8.29 -1.36 11.09
C GLU A 46 -7.09 -1.29 12.07
N ASP A 47 -5.85 -1.33 11.56
CA ASP A 47 -4.61 -1.30 12.36
C ASP A 47 -4.30 0.07 12.95
N GLY A 48 -4.81 1.15 12.34
CA GLY A 48 -4.70 2.52 12.84
C GLY A 48 -5.31 2.75 14.25
N GLY A 49 -5.98 1.75 14.82
CA GLY A 49 -6.60 1.81 16.15
C GLY A 49 -6.10 0.84 17.22
N LYS A 50 -5.19 -0.12 16.96
CA LYS A 50 -4.97 -1.23 17.92
C LYS A 50 -3.54 -1.60 18.34
N TYR A 51 -2.53 -0.88 17.89
CA TYR A 51 -1.15 -1.05 18.40
C TYR A 51 -0.55 0.25 18.94
N ARG A 52 -1.36 1.05 19.65
CA ARG A 52 -0.88 2.13 20.53
C ARG A 52 -0.89 1.70 21.99
#